data_AF-A0A0F8ZZF8-F1
#
_entry.id   AF-A0A0F8ZZF8-F1
#
_cell.length_a   1.000
_cell.length_b   1.000
_cell.length_c   1.000
_cell.angle_alpha   90.00
_cell.angle_beta   90.00
_cell.angle_gamma   90.00
#
_symmetry.space_group_name_H-M   'P 1'
#
loop_
_entity.id
_entity.type
_entity.pdbx_description
1 polymer ?
#
loop_
_entity_poly.entity_id
_entity_poly.type
_entity_poly.pdbx_seq_one_letter_code
_entity_poly.pdbx_strand_id
1 'polypeptide(L)'
;GGGQLFPGWRDQSSQDLIRARVIITNDGVIQDNDDGSITLNPASSDLVINKYVPYEGALREVNLGAQNIVTTGSATSDVVDTQFIEYSSGGALTVRDPLTVTGLLKTKGDIVYHGTSFIIDGMAEDRQDMFLTTSAGNVFFETEKIGGGDIEYIFDEIEYDLDCTTGAGTGGRAQAQLTEGTSTTIARNYVYVELVGSTATLLSSTALPSGEFAWVALIAIQTDTQVDADGALVIQRFSETLKHDETPGRDRGALSYQREKLRWLGASHLSGITQTLTITVNGGASDNVQLDTALGKVFQLHRQDWPAYDMSDVGISEGESLFLQEHAEFVVYSLASLALGVHMI
;
A
#
# COMPACT_ATOMS: atom_id res chain seq x y z
N GLY A 1 -76.49 31.07 -24.04
CA GLY A 1 -77.31 32.04 -23.25
C GLY A 1 -76.54 32.36 -21.99
N GLY A 2 -76.62 33.61 -21.51
CA GLY A 2 -75.87 34.05 -20.32
C GLY A 2 -76.60 33.80 -18.99
N GLY A 3 -75.97 34.23 -17.89
CA GLY A 3 -76.56 34.23 -16.54
C GLY A 3 -75.52 33.87 -15.47
N GLN A 4 -75.12 34.84 -14.65
CA GLN A 4 -74.24 34.64 -13.49
C GLN A 4 -75.03 34.11 -12.28
N LEU A 5 -74.35 33.55 -11.27
CA LEU A 5 -74.17 34.19 -9.95
C LEU A 5 -73.26 33.35 -9.01
N PHE A 6 -72.46 34.05 -8.19
CA PHE A 6 -71.55 33.57 -7.13
C PHE A 6 -72.33 33.29 -5.81
N PRO A 7 -71.73 32.89 -4.63
CA PRO A 7 -70.30 32.75 -4.25
C PRO A 7 -69.94 31.48 -3.42
N GLY A 8 -68.68 31.36 -2.95
CA GLY A 8 -68.32 30.47 -1.83
C GLY A 8 -66.82 30.11 -1.72
N TRP A 9 -66.24 30.18 -0.52
CA TRP A 9 -64.81 29.92 -0.22
C TRP A 9 -64.49 28.46 0.16
N ARG A 10 -63.18 28.14 0.22
CA ARG A 10 -62.59 26.85 0.64
C ARG A 10 -62.66 26.62 2.17
N ASP A 11 -62.72 25.35 2.60
CA ASP A 11 -61.73 24.64 3.47
C ASP A 11 -62.13 23.14 3.62
N GLN A 12 -61.44 22.17 4.27
CA GLN A 12 -60.11 22.06 4.91
C GLN A 12 -59.63 20.57 4.93
N SER A 13 -58.33 20.28 4.69
CA SER A 13 -57.61 19.07 5.17
C SER A 13 -56.10 19.18 4.82
N SER A 14 -55.22 19.61 5.74
CA SER A 14 -54.44 18.77 6.69
C SER A 14 -53.38 17.90 5.98
N GLN A 15 -52.09 17.86 6.32
CA GLN A 15 -51.27 18.31 7.47
C GLN A 15 -49.90 18.85 6.92
N ASP A 16 -48.91 19.40 7.65
CA ASP A 16 -48.59 19.31 9.07
C ASP A 16 -47.62 20.44 9.57
N LEU A 17 -47.60 20.63 10.90
CA LEU A 17 -46.53 21.22 11.74
C LEU A 17 -45.84 22.56 11.36
N ILE A 18 -46.32 23.62 12.02
CA ILE A 18 -45.59 24.89 12.28
C ILE A 18 -44.36 24.65 13.18
N ARG A 19 -43.20 25.20 12.79
CA ARG A 19 -42.12 25.61 13.72
C ARG A 19 -41.50 26.97 13.34
N ALA A 20 -42.23 28.04 13.62
CA ALA A 20 -41.62 29.32 13.99
C ALA A 20 -41.51 29.34 15.54
N ARG A 21 -40.62 30.07 16.22
CA ARG A 21 -39.67 31.14 15.86
C ARG A 21 -38.62 31.31 17.00
N VAL A 22 -37.93 32.46 17.04
CA VAL A 22 -36.91 32.98 18.01
C VAL A 22 -35.50 32.78 17.44
N ILE A 23 -34.81 33.78 16.87
CA ILE A 23 -34.74 35.24 17.09
C ILE A 23 -34.38 35.63 18.53
N ILE A 24 -33.08 35.84 18.78
CA ILE A 24 -32.65 36.93 19.67
C ILE A 24 -31.65 37.79 18.89
N THR A 25 -32.02 39.06 18.79
CA THR A 25 -31.24 40.16 18.25
C THR A 25 -30.20 40.65 19.26
N ASN A 26 -29.04 41.07 18.78
CA ASN A 26 -28.81 42.52 18.71
C ASN A 26 -28.48 42.88 17.25
N ASP A 27 -29.41 43.61 16.64
CA ASP A 27 -29.23 44.55 15.53
C ASP A 27 -28.86 44.04 14.12
N GLY A 28 -29.09 42.76 13.81
CA GLY A 28 -29.08 42.24 12.42
C GLY A 28 -30.39 41.58 12.02
N VAL A 29 -31.24 42.26 11.24
CA VAL A 29 -32.48 41.68 10.69
C VAL A 29 -32.14 40.74 9.53
N ILE A 30 -32.53 39.48 9.66
CA ILE A 30 -32.50 38.49 8.57
C ILE A 30 -33.88 38.42 7.93
N GLN A 31 -33.96 38.59 6.62
CA GLN A 31 -35.12 38.17 5.83
C GLN A 31 -34.87 36.77 5.28
N ASP A 32 -35.78 35.87 5.65
CA ASP A 32 -35.99 34.59 4.99
C ASP A 32 -36.91 34.85 3.80
N ASN A 33 -36.43 34.56 2.59
CA ASN A 33 -37.23 34.65 1.38
C ASN A 33 -37.94 33.29 1.17
N ASP A 34 -39.16 33.28 0.66
CA ASP A 34 -39.97 32.05 0.47
C ASP A 34 -39.36 31.03 -0.55
N ASP A 35 -38.18 31.31 -1.10
CA ASP A 35 -37.35 30.39 -1.90
C ASP A 35 -36.26 29.65 -1.09
N GLY A 36 -36.17 29.90 0.22
CA GLY A 36 -35.16 29.33 1.11
C GLY A 36 -33.81 30.07 1.10
N SER A 37 -33.72 31.24 0.45
CA SER A 37 -32.54 32.10 0.52
C SER A 37 -32.58 33.04 1.73
N ILE A 38 -31.45 33.09 2.45
CA ILE A 38 -31.26 33.98 3.60
C ILE A 38 -30.53 35.25 3.13
N THR A 39 -31.19 36.40 3.23
CA THR A 39 -30.56 37.70 2.94
C THR A 39 -30.13 38.37 4.24
N LEU A 40 -28.82 38.55 4.41
CA LEU A 40 -28.25 39.31 5.52
C LEU A 40 -28.27 40.81 5.20
N ASN A 41 -28.96 41.60 6.02
CA ASN A 41 -29.03 43.05 5.85
C ASN A 41 -27.70 43.70 6.32
N PRO A 42 -26.93 44.39 5.45
CA PRO A 42 -25.58 44.88 5.76
C PRO A 42 -25.52 46.09 6.73
N ALA A 43 -26.60 46.36 7.47
CA ALA A 43 -26.70 47.46 8.41
C ALA A 43 -26.20 47.13 9.84
N SER A 44 -25.91 45.87 10.17
CA SER A 44 -25.33 45.48 11.47
C SER A 44 -23.80 45.65 11.44
N SER A 45 -23.27 46.59 12.23
CA SER A 45 -21.87 47.04 12.13
C SER A 45 -20.79 46.10 12.66
N ASP A 46 -21.15 45.00 13.32
CA ASP A 46 -20.21 44.24 14.16
C ASP A 46 -20.04 42.77 13.74
N LEU A 47 -19.34 42.57 12.62
CA LEU A 47 -18.46 41.40 12.48
C LEU A 47 -17.02 41.89 12.55
N VAL A 48 -16.51 42.09 13.77
CA VAL A 48 -15.14 42.54 14.02
C VAL A 48 -14.16 41.38 13.77
N ILE A 49 -13.83 41.16 12.50
CA ILE A 49 -12.57 40.49 12.15
C ILE A 49 -11.45 41.44 12.59
N ASN A 50 -10.64 41.03 13.55
CA ASN A 50 -9.51 41.82 14.04
C ASN A 50 -8.44 41.95 12.93
N LYS A 51 -8.55 43.02 12.12
CA LYS A 51 -7.68 43.34 10.98
C LYS A 51 -6.29 43.85 11.41
N TYR A 52 -5.55 43.02 12.13
CA TYR A 52 -4.14 43.27 12.42
C TYR A 52 -3.28 42.46 11.45
N VAL A 53 -2.63 43.17 10.51
CA VAL A 53 -1.63 42.59 9.62
C VAL A 53 -0.25 43.00 10.16
N PRO A 54 0.62 42.07 10.57
CA PRO A 54 1.99 42.40 10.92
C PRO A 54 2.74 42.87 9.66
N TYR A 55 3.40 44.02 9.75
CA TYR A 55 4.26 44.56 8.70
C TYR A 55 5.67 44.77 9.25
N GLU A 56 6.68 44.32 8.51
CA GLU A 56 8.08 44.34 8.95
C GLU A 56 8.60 45.79 9.05
N GLY A 57 9.01 46.18 10.27
CA GLY A 57 9.47 47.54 10.59
C GLY A 57 8.43 48.44 11.29
N ALA A 58 7.20 47.99 11.51
CA ALA A 58 6.23 48.72 12.32
C ALA A 58 6.56 48.59 13.82
N LEU A 59 6.84 49.70 14.51
CA LEU A 59 7.14 49.71 15.95
C LEU A 59 5.91 49.49 16.85
N ARG A 60 4.70 49.52 16.28
CA ARG A 60 3.39 49.24 16.91
C ARG A 60 2.41 48.76 15.85
N GLU A 61 1.36 48.06 16.28
CA GLU A 61 0.24 47.64 15.43
C GLU A 61 -0.40 48.83 14.68
N VAL A 62 -0.65 48.65 13.38
CA VAL A 62 -1.27 49.67 12.52
C VAL A 62 -2.72 49.30 12.27
N ASN A 63 -3.65 50.09 12.81
CA ASN A 63 -5.08 49.93 12.55
C ASN A 63 -5.42 50.50 11.16
N LEU A 64 -5.75 49.64 10.21
CA LEU A 64 -6.09 50.00 8.82
C LEU A 64 -7.53 50.53 8.65
N GLY A 65 -8.36 50.48 9.69
CA GLY A 65 -9.74 50.94 9.68
C GLY A 65 -10.60 50.27 8.59
N ALA A 66 -11.48 51.06 7.96
CA ALA A 66 -12.37 50.62 6.90
C ALA A 66 -11.73 50.63 5.49
N GLN A 67 -10.39 50.62 5.38
CA GLN A 67 -9.73 50.57 4.08
C GLN A 67 -9.74 49.15 3.50
N ASN A 68 -9.96 49.07 2.18
CA ASN A 68 -9.78 47.84 1.43
C ASN A 68 -8.30 47.67 1.10
N ILE A 69 -7.72 46.52 1.45
CA ILE A 69 -6.39 46.13 0.98
C ILE A 69 -6.54 45.73 -0.48
N VAL A 70 -6.12 46.59 -1.40
CA VAL A 70 -6.07 46.29 -2.84
C VAL A 70 -4.64 45.94 -3.21
N THR A 71 -4.33 44.65 -3.30
CA THR A 71 -3.06 44.17 -3.82
C THR A 71 -3.01 44.36 -5.33
N THR A 72 -2.41 45.47 -5.78
CA THR A 72 -2.15 45.70 -7.21
C THR A 72 -0.84 45.05 -7.64
N GLY A 73 -0.90 43.78 -8.02
CA GLY A 73 0.24 43.03 -8.57
C GLY A 73 0.04 41.52 -8.49
N SER A 74 0.71 40.79 -9.38
CA SER A 74 0.79 39.32 -9.35
C SER A 74 1.75 38.87 -8.24
N ALA A 75 1.36 39.07 -6.98
CA ALA A 75 2.00 38.43 -5.85
C ALA A 75 1.25 37.13 -5.55
N THR A 76 1.94 35.99 -5.67
CA THR A 76 1.47 34.72 -5.09
C THR A 76 1.39 34.88 -3.59
N SER A 77 0.17 35.00 -3.07
CA SER A 77 -0.09 34.95 -1.64
C SER A 77 0.00 33.49 -1.20
N ASP A 78 1.20 33.03 -0.85
CA ASP A 78 1.37 31.78 -0.10
C ASP A 78 0.73 31.97 1.29
N VAL A 79 -0.55 31.64 1.36
CA VAL A 79 -1.21 31.29 2.60
C VAL A 79 -0.64 29.92 2.98
N VAL A 80 0.39 29.92 3.81
CA VAL A 80 0.95 28.70 4.42
C VAL A 80 -0.09 28.17 5.41
N ASP A 81 -1.08 27.45 4.89
CA ASP A 81 -2.22 26.97 5.65
C ASP A 81 -1.87 25.65 6.37
N THR A 82 -1.05 25.76 7.42
CA THR A 82 -0.88 24.65 8.38
C THR A 82 -2.11 24.53 9.28
N GLN A 83 -3.22 24.04 8.72
CA GLN A 83 -4.42 23.73 9.49
C GLN A 83 -4.50 22.23 9.82
N PHE A 84 -4.18 21.92 11.08
CA PHE A 84 -4.62 20.68 11.71
C PHE A 84 -6.16 20.70 11.83
N ILE A 85 -6.83 19.81 11.11
CA ILE A 85 -8.27 19.56 11.31
C ILE A 85 -8.42 18.61 12.50
N GLU A 86 -8.59 19.16 13.70
CA GLU A 86 -9.06 18.37 14.84
C GLU A 86 -10.53 17.95 14.64
N TYR A 87 -10.76 16.66 14.50
CA TYR A 87 -12.09 16.09 14.44
C TYR A 87 -12.76 16.13 15.81
N SER A 88 -13.76 17.01 15.99
CA SER A 88 -14.76 16.88 17.05
C SER A 88 -16.14 16.56 16.46
N SER A 89 -16.78 15.53 17.01
CA SER A 89 -17.97 14.91 16.44
C SER A 89 -19.25 15.70 16.71
N GLY A 90 -20.07 15.93 15.67
CA GLY A 90 -21.51 16.20 15.84
C GLY A 90 -22.13 17.33 15.01
N GLY A 91 -21.35 18.14 14.30
CA GLY A 91 -21.87 19.22 13.44
C GLY A 91 -22.07 18.79 11.98
N ALA A 92 -23.16 19.21 11.33
CA ALA A 92 -23.36 18.99 9.90
C ALA A 92 -22.43 19.92 9.10
N LEU A 93 -21.53 19.33 8.30
CA LEU A 93 -20.57 20.06 7.48
C LEU A 93 -21.29 20.88 6.39
N THR A 94 -21.25 22.21 6.51
CA THR A 94 -21.72 23.12 5.47
C THR A 94 -20.50 23.78 4.82
N VAL A 95 -19.94 23.12 3.80
CA VAL A 95 -18.86 23.70 2.98
C VAL A 95 -19.46 24.88 2.20
N ARG A 96 -18.99 26.11 2.48
CA ARG A 96 -19.68 27.32 2.03
C ARG A 96 -19.04 28.05 0.83
N ASP A 97 -17.93 27.53 0.32
CA ASP A 97 -17.31 27.98 -0.94
C ASP A 97 -16.83 26.76 -1.74
N PRO A 98 -16.84 26.82 -3.09
CA PRO A 98 -16.28 25.77 -3.93
C PRO A 98 -14.75 25.78 -3.81
N LEU A 99 -14.22 24.93 -2.91
CA LEU A 99 -12.79 24.65 -2.83
C LEU A 99 -12.32 24.11 -4.20
N THR A 100 -11.71 24.98 -4.99
CA THR A 100 -11.26 24.65 -6.34
C THR A 100 -9.88 24.02 -6.25
N VAL A 101 -9.84 22.76 -5.79
CA VAL A 101 -8.64 21.92 -5.71
C VAL A 101 -8.10 21.68 -7.13
N THR A 102 -7.26 22.61 -7.60
CA THR A 102 -6.71 22.59 -8.95
C THR A 102 -5.37 21.85 -8.93
N GLY A 103 -5.45 20.54 -8.74
CA GLY A 103 -4.31 19.64 -8.61
C GLY A 103 -4.53 18.60 -7.51
N LEU A 104 -4.22 17.33 -7.80
CA LEU A 104 -4.25 16.20 -6.85
C LEU A 104 -5.62 15.73 -6.36
N LEU A 105 -6.62 15.74 -7.25
CA LEU A 105 -7.68 14.72 -7.25
C LEU A 105 -7.63 13.95 -8.58
N LYS A 106 -6.58 13.12 -8.72
CA LYS A 106 -6.60 12.01 -9.70
C LYS A 106 -7.75 11.06 -9.32
N THR A 107 -8.35 10.43 -10.32
CA THR A 107 -9.73 9.93 -10.21
C THR A 107 -9.82 8.56 -9.54
N LYS A 108 -10.53 8.48 -8.40
CA LYS A 108 -11.08 7.25 -7.81
C LYS A 108 -10.06 6.15 -7.44
N GLY A 109 -9.25 6.40 -6.41
CA GLY A 109 -8.46 5.38 -5.73
C GLY A 109 -7.63 5.96 -4.57
N ASP A 110 -7.08 7.16 -4.81
CA ASP A 110 -5.95 7.65 -4.04
C ASP A 110 -6.39 8.40 -2.78
N ILE A 111 -6.44 7.67 -1.66
CA ILE A 111 -6.19 8.29 -0.35
C ILE A 111 -4.68 8.51 -0.28
N VAL A 112 -4.24 9.77 -0.34
CA VAL A 112 -2.85 10.13 -0.08
C VAL A 112 -2.56 9.88 1.40
N TYR A 113 -2.04 8.70 1.71
CA TYR A 113 -1.61 8.33 3.05
C TYR A 113 -0.27 8.99 3.37
N HIS A 114 -0.28 10.25 3.82
CA HIS A 114 0.89 10.88 4.42
C HIS A 114 1.40 9.99 5.58
N GLY A 115 2.54 9.33 5.37
CA GLY A 115 3.11 8.35 6.30
C GLY A 115 3.22 6.90 5.79
N THR A 116 2.78 6.55 4.57
CA THR A 116 3.15 5.25 3.96
C THR A 116 4.57 5.25 3.39
N SER A 117 5.10 6.41 2.98
CA SER A 117 6.53 6.78 2.95
C SER A 117 7.53 5.60 2.95
N PHE A 118 8.13 5.31 4.11
CA PHE A 118 9.14 4.27 4.36
C PHE A 118 8.69 2.80 4.16
N ILE A 119 7.43 2.53 3.81
CA ILE A 119 6.92 1.18 3.53
C ILE A 119 7.00 0.87 2.03
N ILE A 120 6.88 1.91 1.19
CA ILE A 120 6.83 1.79 -0.28
C ILE A 120 8.11 2.25 -0.97
N ASP A 121 9.00 2.92 -0.24
CA ASP A 121 10.34 3.28 -0.68
C ASP A 121 11.13 2.05 -1.17
N GLY A 122 11.76 2.17 -2.34
CA GLY A 122 12.50 1.09 -3.00
C GLY A 122 11.62 -0.03 -3.61
N MET A 123 10.29 0.16 -3.69
CA MET A 123 9.39 -0.75 -4.42
C MET A 123 9.16 -0.30 -5.87
N ALA A 124 8.84 -1.25 -6.75
CA ALA A 124 8.23 -0.95 -8.05
C ALA A 124 6.70 -0.85 -7.91
N GLU A 125 6.03 -0.06 -8.76
CA GLU A 125 4.57 -0.11 -8.83
C GLU A 125 4.10 -1.43 -9.49
N ASP A 126 4.76 -1.78 -10.60
CA ASP A 126 4.43 -2.87 -11.52
C ASP A 126 5.32 -4.11 -11.36
N ARG A 127 4.96 -5.19 -12.04
CA ARG A 127 5.80 -6.39 -12.10
C ARG A 127 6.81 -6.29 -13.23
N GLN A 128 8.08 -6.46 -12.89
CA GLN A 128 9.14 -6.69 -13.87
C GLN A 128 9.22 -8.16 -14.36
N ASP A 129 9.60 -8.35 -15.62
CA ASP A 129 10.20 -9.58 -16.15
C ASP A 129 11.74 -9.46 -16.15
N MET A 130 12.46 -10.58 -16.13
CA MET A 130 13.92 -10.60 -15.93
C MET A 130 14.62 -11.54 -16.91
N PHE A 131 15.67 -11.04 -17.56
CA PHE A 131 16.44 -11.79 -18.54
C PHE A 131 17.93 -11.73 -18.22
N LEU A 132 18.64 -12.78 -18.61
CA LEU A 132 20.09 -12.76 -18.74
C LEU A 132 20.42 -12.91 -20.22
N THR A 133 21.29 -12.03 -20.71
CA THR A 133 21.73 -12.01 -22.11
C THR A 133 23.26 -11.95 -22.14
N THR A 134 23.85 -12.70 -23.06
CA THR A 134 25.27 -12.62 -23.36
C THR A 134 25.47 -11.82 -24.64
N SER A 135 26.46 -10.93 -24.66
CA SER A 135 26.79 -10.18 -25.86
C SER A 135 28.24 -9.72 -25.85
N ALA A 136 28.93 -9.90 -26.98
CA ALA A 136 30.33 -9.48 -27.17
C ALA A 136 31.31 -9.92 -26.06
N GLY A 137 31.09 -11.11 -25.48
CA GLY A 137 31.92 -11.65 -24.39
C GLY A 137 31.66 -11.02 -23.03
N ASN A 138 30.43 -10.55 -22.77
CA ASN A 138 29.98 -10.03 -21.48
C ASN A 138 28.59 -10.57 -21.14
N VAL A 139 28.32 -10.79 -19.86
CA VAL A 139 26.96 -11.10 -19.35
C VAL A 139 26.24 -9.81 -18.91
N PHE A 140 24.99 -9.66 -19.32
CA PHE A 140 24.09 -8.58 -18.93
C PHE A 140 22.84 -9.13 -18.26
N PHE A 141 22.32 -8.37 -17.30
CA PHE A 141 20.96 -8.49 -16.81
C PHE A 141 20.08 -7.46 -17.51
N GLU A 142 18.91 -7.88 -17.98
CA GLU A 142 17.91 -7.01 -18.60
C GLU A 142 16.57 -7.15 -17.87
N THR A 143 15.80 -6.06 -17.85
CA THR A 143 14.47 -6.02 -17.23
C THR A 143 13.51 -5.12 -18.01
N GLU A 144 12.23 -5.42 -17.96
CA GLU A 144 11.11 -4.59 -18.45
C GLU A 144 9.86 -4.89 -17.63
N LYS A 145 8.82 -4.07 -17.75
CA LYS A 145 7.49 -4.40 -17.20
C LYS A 145 6.93 -5.66 -17.88
N ILE A 146 6.21 -6.51 -17.14
CA ILE A 146 5.49 -7.65 -17.71
C ILE A 146 4.43 -7.14 -18.69
N GLY A 147 4.58 -7.49 -19.97
CA GLY A 147 3.75 -6.94 -21.06
C GLY A 147 4.41 -5.78 -21.82
N GLY A 148 5.61 -5.37 -21.41
CA GLY A 148 6.42 -4.31 -22.03
C GLY A 148 6.14 -2.92 -21.45
N GLY A 149 7.06 -2.00 -21.72
CA GLY A 149 7.04 -0.63 -21.20
C GLY A 149 7.97 -0.44 -20.00
N ASP A 150 8.05 0.82 -19.58
CA ASP A 150 8.89 1.29 -18.47
C ASP A 150 8.39 0.74 -17.13
N ILE A 151 9.27 0.69 -16.12
CA ILE A 151 8.93 0.25 -14.76
C ILE A 151 8.99 1.47 -13.84
N GLU A 152 7.87 1.81 -13.22
CA GLU A 152 7.81 2.87 -12.22
C GLU A 152 8.36 2.36 -10.87
N TYR A 153 9.31 3.10 -10.30
CA TYR A 153 9.88 2.88 -8.96
C TYR A 153 9.59 4.06 -8.04
N ILE A 154 9.42 3.79 -6.75
CA ILE A 154 9.13 4.83 -5.75
C ILE A 154 10.38 5.07 -4.90
N PHE A 155 10.79 6.34 -4.84
CA PHE A 155 11.93 6.86 -4.08
C PHE A 155 11.51 8.16 -3.40
N ASP A 156 11.72 8.30 -2.09
CA ASP A 156 11.32 9.48 -1.29
C ASP A 156 9.87 9.98 -1.58
N GLU A 157 8.89 9.06 -1.69
CA GLU A 157 7.48 9.30 -2.07
C GLU A 157 7.23 9.80 -3.51
N ILE A 158 8.23 9.77 -4.39
CA ILE A 158 8.15 10.21 -5.79
C ILE A 158 8.28 9.01 -6.72
N GLU A 159 7.40 8.96 -7.73
CA GLU A 159 7.40 8.00 -8.84
C GLU A 159 8.49 8.37 -9.88
N TYR A 160 9.33 7.40 -10.25
CA TYR A 160 10.38 7.55 -11.27
C TYR A 160 10.35 6.38 -12.27
N ASP A 161 10.27 6.71 -13.55
CA ASP A 161 10.34 5.72 -14.64
C ASP A 161 11.76 5.20 -14.85
N LEU A 162 11.96 3.89 -14.69
CA LEU A 162 13.10 3.18 -15.28
C LEU A 162 12.78 2.89 -16.76
N ASP A 163 13.46 3.62 -17.65
CA ASP A 163 13.33 3.44 -19.11
C ASP A 163 13.66 2.00 -19.54
N CYS A 164 12.63 1.30 -20.00
CA CYS A 164 12.68 -0.03 -20.59
C CYS A 164 12.14 -0.04 -22.03
N THR A 165 12.05 1.14 -22.67
CA THR A 165 11.62 1.32 -24.07
C THR A 165 12.72 1.86 -24.98
N THR A 166 13.71 2.59 -24.46
CA THR A 166 14.89 3.09 -25.22
C THR A 166 16.25 2.73 -24.59
N GLY A 167 16.25 1.90 -23.55
CA GLY A 167 17.44 1.32 -22.92
C GLY A 167 18.29 0.44 -23.85
N ALA A 168 19.51 0.14 -23.40
CA ALA A 168 20.52 -0.57 -24.19
C ALA A 168 20.25 -2.09 -24.38
N GLY A 169 19.28 -2.64 -23.66
CA GLY A 169 18.92 -4.05 -23.70
C GLY A 169 18.15 -4.47 -24.94
N THR A 170 17.94 -5.78 -25.06
CA THR A 170 17.27 -6.40 -26.20
C THR A 170 15.84 -5.86 -26.36
N GLY A 171 15.60 -5.09 -27.42
CA GLY A 171 14.27 -4.51 -27.68
C GLY A 171 13.97 -3.19 -26.97
N GLY A 172 14.98 -2.54 -26.35
CA GLY A 172 14.81 -1.28 -25.62
C GLY A 172 14.82 -1.42 -24.10
N ARG A 173 14.98 -2.65 -23.57
CA ARG A 173 14.97 -2.97 -22.14
C ARG A 173 16.03 -2.21 -21.35
N ALA A 174 15.76 -1.95 -20.07
CA ALA A 174 16.80 -1.52 -19.15
C ALA A 174 17.84 -2.64 -18.99
N GLN A 175 19.13 -2.29 -18.98
CA GLN A 175 20.23 -3.26 -18.99
C GLN A 175 21.35 -2.82 -18.04
N ALA A 176 21.88 -3.78 -17.27
CA ALA A 176 23.07 -3.61 -16.44
C ALA A 176 24.06 -4.74 -16.73
N GLN A 177 25.33 -4.38 -16.96
CA GLN A 177 26.40 -5.36 -17.13
C GLN A 177 26.73 -6.04 -15.80
N LEU A 178 26.87 -7.36 -15.80
CA LEU A 178 27.28 -8.12 -14.63
C LEU A 178 28.80 -8.28 -14.59
N THR A 179 29.38 -8.29 -13.38
CA THR A 179 30.77 -8.69 -13.18
C THR A 179 30.84 -10.22 -13.22
N GLU A 180 31.62 -10.74 -14.16
CA GLU A 180 31.84 -12.18 -14.32
C GLU A 180 32.84 -12.75 -13.30
N GLY A 181 32.72 -14.06 -13.10
CA GLY A 181 33.65 -14.84 -12.31
C GLY A 181 34.82 -15.38 -13.14
N THR A 182 35.19 -16.63 -12.87
CA THR A 182 36.09 -17.42 -13.71
C THR A 182 35.50 -18.83 -13.86
N SER A 183 36.10 -19.66 -14.72
CA SER A 183 35.65 -21.05 -14.91
C SER A 183 35.61 -21.89 -13.63
N THR A 184 36.29 -21.47 -12.55
CA THR A 184 36.29 -22.15 -11.24
C THR A 184 35.84 -21.26 -10.07
N THR A 185 35.52 -19.99 -10.29
CA THR A 185 35.10 -19.06 -9.22
C THR A 185 33.84 -18.29 -9.60
N ILE A 186 32.92 -18.13 -8.65
CA ILE A 186 31.64 -17.45 -8.86
C ILE A 186 31.78 -15.98 -8.50
N ALA A 187 31.31 -15.08 -9.37
CA ALA A 187 31.07 -13.68 -9.05
C ALA A 187 29.60 -13.48 -8.64
N ARG A 188 29.39 -12.65 -7.63
CA ARG A 188 28.06 -12.31 -7.09
C ARG A 188 27.75 -10.87 -7.46
N ASN A 189 26.57 -10.64 -8.01
CA ASN A 189 26.11 -9.35 -8.51
C ASN A 189 24.78 -8.98 -7.83
N TYR A 190 24.80 -7.87 -7.09
CA TYR A 190 23.63 -7.19 -6.58
C TYR A 190 23.11 -6.29 -7.70
N VAL A 191 21.93 -6.59 -8.22
CA VAL A 191 21.25 -5.79 -9.24
C VAL A 191 20.15 -4.98 -8.57
N TYR A 192 20.11 -3.69 -8.89
CA TYR A 192 19.27 -2.71 -8.22
C TYR A 192 19.00 -1.50 -9.12
N VAL A 193 18.04 -0.67 -8.73
CA VAL A 193 17.80 0.65 -9.32
C VAL A 193 18.16 1.72 -8.30
N GLU A 194 18.88 2.75 -8.72
CA GLU A 194 19.12 3.97 -7.92
C GLU A 194 18.81 5.22 -8.75
N LEU A 195 18.65 6.36 -8.10
CA LEU A 195 18.54 7.67 -8.75
C LEU A 195 19.94 8.22 -9.09
N VAL A 196 20.35 8.06 -10.34
CA VAL A 196 21.57 8.72 -10.85
C VAL A 196 21.20 10.17 -11.17
N GLY A 197 21.29 11.03 -10.16
CA GLY A 197 20.86 12.43 -10.22
C GLY A 197 19.35 12.56 -10.05
N SER A 198 18.57 12.30 -11.11
CA SER A 198 17.10 12.31 -11.06
C SER A 198 16.49 11.34 -12.08
N THR A 199 17.23 10.31 -12.46
CA THR A 199 16.83 9.29 -13.43
C THR A 199 17.02 7.92 -12.80
N ALA A 200 15.94 7.15 -12.67
CA ALA A 200 16.00 5.77 -12.22
C ALA A 200 16.88 4.98 -13.20
N THR A 201 17.97 4.40 -12.69
CA THR A 201 18.98 3.73 -13.50
C THR A 201 19.23 2.33 -12.97
N LEU A 202 19.13 1.32 -13.84
CA LEU A 202 19.45 -0.06 -13.50
C LEU A 202 20.97 -0.25 -13.42
N LEU A 203 21.45 -0.75 -12.29
CA LEU A 203 22.87 -0.94 -11.99
C LEU A 203 23.15 -2.33 -11.43
N SER A 204 24.44 -2.68 -11.42
CA SER A 204 24.96 -3.92 -10.84
C SER A 204 26.24 -3.64 -10.07
N SER A 205 26.41 -4.28 -8.92
CA SER A 205 27.60 -4.16 -8.06
C SER A 205 27.97 -5.51 -7.45
N THR A 206 29.27 -5.74 -7.19
CA THR A 206 29.73 -6.93 -6.45
C THR A 206 29.65 -6.78 -4.92
N ALA A 207 29.32 -5.58 -4.44
CA ALA A 207 29.03 -5.27 -3.06
C ALA A 207 27.57 -4.84 -2.88
N LEU A 208 27.04 -4.99 -1.68
CA LEU A 208 25.72 -4.44 -1.33
C LEU A 208 25.72 -2.91 -1.56
N PRO A 209 24.73 -2.34 -2.27
CA PRO A 209 24.61 -0.89 -2.46
C PRO A 209 24.44 -0.14 -1.13
N SER A 210 24.71 1.16 -1.15
CA SER A 210 24.62 2.03 0.02
C SER A 210 23.91 3.33 -0.33
N GLY A 211 22.97 3.75 0.51
CA GLY A 211 22.06 4.86 0.23
C GLY A 211 20.65 4.35 -0.01
N GLU A 212 19.87 5.12 -0.75
CA GLU A 212 18.52 4.78 -1.23
C GLU A 212 18.63 3.98 -2.54
N PHE A 213 17.97 2.82 -2.62
CA PHE A 213 17.94 1.99 -3.82
C PHE A 213 16.80 0.95 -3.78
N ALA A 214 16.25 0.63 -4.94
CA ALA A 214 15.26 -0.43 -5.12
C ALA A 214 15.97 -1.74 -5.47
N TRP A 215 15.71 -2.80 -4.71
CA TRP A 215 16.30 -4.12 -4.97
C TRP A 215 15.63 -4.78 -6.18
N VAL A 216 16.43 -5.29 -7.12
CA VAL A 216 15.93 -6.04 -8.28
C VAL A 216 16.23 -7.53 -8.13
N ALA A 217 17.51 -7.90 -8.05
CA ALA A 217 17.93 -9.30 -8.00
C ALA A 217 19.32 -9.47 -7.36
N LEU A 218 19.62 -10.70 -6.94
CA LEU A 218 20.97 -11.17 -6.63
C LEU A 218 21.30 -12.33 -7.56
N ILE A 219 22.38 -12.17 -8.32
CA ILE A 219 22.75 -13.09 -9.40
C ILE A 219 24.15 -13.61 -9.16
N ALA A 220 24.35 -14.91 -9.30
CA ALA A 220 25.65 -15.55 -9.17
C ALA A 220 26.04 -16.23 -10.50
N ILE A 221 27.13 -15.76 -11.11
CA ILE A 221 27.59 -16.21 -12.43
C ILE A 221 29.07 -16.59 -12.42
N GLN A 222 29.48 -17.33 -13.44
CA GLN A 222 30.89 -17.57 -13.76
C GLN A 222 31.27 -16.75 -14.99
N THR A 223 31.80 -17.36 -16.05
CA THR A 223 32.09 -16.67 -17.33
C THR A 223 30.88 -16.68 -18.27
N ASP A 224 30.87 -15.76 -19.23
CA ASP A 224 29.96 -15.67 -20.38
C ASP A 224 29.65 -17.04 -21.01
N THR A 225 30.70 -17.81 -21.31
CA THR A 225 30.65 -19.10 -22.00
C THR A 225 29.91 -20.16 -21.16
N GLN A 226 29.92 -20.03 -19.83
CA GLN A 226 29.20 -20.92 -18.93
C GLN A 226 27.76 -20.46 -18.73
N VAL A 227 27.51 -19.13 -18.72
CA VAL A 227 26.15 -18.60 -18.70
C VAL A 227 25.40 -18.93 -20.00
N ASP A 228 26.08 -18.95 -21.15
CA ASP A 228 25.53 -19.42 -22.43
C ASP A 228 25.19 -20.92 -22.45
N ALA A 229 26.00 -21.75 -21.79
CA ALA A 229 25.83 -23.20 -21.79
C ALA A 229 24.81 -23.68 -20.74
N ASP A 230 24.91 -23.14 -19.53
CA ASP A 230 24.28 -23.68 -18.32
C ASP A 230 23.35 -22.65 -17.61
N GLY A 231 23.40 -21.37 -17.99
CA GLY A 231 22.71 -20.27 -17.32
C GLY A 231 23.44 -19.73 -16.08
N ALA A 232 22.78 -18.86 -15.32
CA ALA A 232 23.31 -18.41 -14.02
C ALA A 232 23.10 -19.47 -12.94
N LEU A 233 24.09 -19.58 -12.04
CA LEU A 233 24.06 -20.53 -10.92
C LEU A 233 23.01 -20.15 -9.86
N VAL A 234 22.76 -18.85 -9.69
CA VAL A 234 21.70 -18.32 -8.82
C VAL A 234 21.07 -17.12 -9.50
N ILE A 235 19.74 -17.08 -9.51
CA ILE A 235 18.92 -15.88 -9.79
C ILE A 235 17.93 -15.77 -8.63
N GLN A 236 18.24 -14.95 -7.63
CA GLN A 236 17.34 -14.65 -6.53
C GLN A 236 16.65 -13.31 -6.80
N ARG A 237 15.35 -13.35 -7.11
CA ARG A 237 14.52 -12.15 -7.30
C ARG A 237 14.28 -11.46 -5.96
N PHE A 238 14.53 -10.16 -5.92
CA PHE A 238 14.23 -9.30 -4.76
C PHE A 238 13.21 -8.20 -5.06
N SER A 239 12.93 -7.90 -6.34
CA SER A 239 11.93 -6.91 -6.74
C SER A 239 10.60 -7.09 -6.00
N GLU A 240 10.24 -6.14 -5.17
CA GLU A 240 8.88 -6.04 -4.65
C GLU A 240 8.06 -5.14 -5.57
N THR A 241 6.78 -5.49 -5.74
CA THR A 241 5.82 -4.73 -6.53
C THR A 241 4.63 -4.40 -5.65
N LEU A 242 4.09 -3.18 -5.75
CA LEU A 242 2.84 -2.82 -5.09
C LEU A 242 1.68 -3.71 -5.57
N LYS A 243 1.61 -4.02 -6.87
CA LYS A 243 0.54 -4.79 -7.52
C LYS A 243 1.02 -6.19 -7.92
N HIS A 244 0.68 -7.22 -7.14
CA HIS A 244 1.14 -8.59 -7.45
C HIS A 244 0.44 -9.22 -8.67
N ASP A 245 -0.77 -8.78 -9.02
CA ASP A 245 -1.46 -9.19 -10.24
C ASP A 245 -1.97 -7.92 -10.92
N GLU A 246 -1.68 -7.78 -12.21
CA GLU A 246 -2.17 -6.69 -13.07
C GLU A 246 -3.38 -7.16 -13.90
N THR A 247 -3.84 -8.41 -13.71
CA THR A 247 -5.04 -8.96 -14.35
C THR A 247 -6.30 -8.29 -13.79
N PRO A 248 -7.04 -7.48 -14.58
CA PRO A 248 -8.13 -6.66 -14.06
C PRO A 248 -9.16 -7.46 -13.24
N GLY A 249 -9.34 -7.05 -11.98
CA GLY A 249 -10.26 -7.72 -11.04
C GLY A 249 -9.65 -8.91 -10.29
N ARG A 250 -8.33 -9.13 -10.38
CA ARG A 250 -7.55 -10.02 -9.50
C ARG A 250 -6.49 -9.27 -8.68
N ASP A 251 -6.35 -7.98 -8.93
CA ASP A 251 -5.42 -7.05 -8.32
C ASP A 251 -5.32 -7.24 -6.79
N ARG A 252 -4.14 -7.67 -6.32
CA ARG A 252 -3.85 -7.88 -4.90
C ARG A 252 -2.54 -7.19 -4.55
N GLY A 253 -2.59 -6.36 -3.51
CA GLY A 253 -1.42 -5.65 -3.01
C GLY A 253 -0.33 -6.58 -2.46
N ALA A 254 0.93 -6.16 -2.56
CA ALA A 254 2.14 -6.88 -2.11
C ALA A 254 1.96 -7.68 -0.80
N LEU A 255 1.52 -6.98 0.26
CA LEU A 255 1.31 -7.54 1.60
C LEU A 255 0.29 -8.70 1.60
N SER A 256 -0.72 -8.66 0.73
CA SER A 256 -1.72 -9.74 0.62
C SER A 256 -1.09 -11.03 0.09
N TYR A 257 -0.15 -10.91 -0.86
CA TYR A 257 0.58 -12.03 -1.44
C TYR A 257 1.70 -12.55 -0.52
N GLN A 258 2.49 -11.65 0.09
CA GLN A 258 3.48 -12.02 1.11
C GLN A 258 2.84 -12.79 2.29
N ARG A 259 1.66 -12.36 2.76
CA ARG A 259 0.89 -13.05 3.80
C ARG A 259 0.38 -14.42 3.36
N GLU A 260 0.09 -14.63 2.09
CA GLU A 260 -0.30 -15.93 1.55
C GLU A 260 0.90 -16.88 1.47
N LYS A 261 2.03 -16.42 0.94
CA LYS A 261 3.31 -17.16 0.99
C LYS A 261 3.67 -17.57 2.42
N LEU A 262 3.52 -16.66 3.39
CA LEU A 262 3.78 -16.96 4.80
C LEU A 262 2.81 -18.02 5.37
N ARG A 263 1.54 -18.05 4.93
CA ARG A 263 0.60 -19.12 5.32
C ARG A 263 0.97 -20.46 4.70
N TRP A 264 1.44 -20.47 3.45
CA TRP A 264 1.91 -21.66 2.72
C TRP A 264 3.18 -22.28 3.31
N LEU A 265 4.05 -21.48 3.93
CA LEU A 265 5.24 -21.98 4.64
C LEU A 265 4.92 -22.75 5.94
N GLY A 266 3.64 -22.86 6.31
CA GLY A 266 3.18 -23.53 7.51
C GLY A 266 3.29 -22.67 8.76
N ALA A 267 3.00 -23.27 9.92
CA ALA A 267 3.11 -22.61 11.21
C ALA A 267 4.43 -22.99 11.90
N SER A 268 5.18 -21.99 12.35
CA SER A 268 6.40 -22.19 13.14
C SER A 268 6.08 -22.42 14.62
N HIS A 269 6.79 -23.36 15.25
CA HIS A 269 6.68 -23.59 16.71
C HIS A 269 7.31 -22.44 17.49
N LEU A 270 6.59 -21.91 18.48
CA LEU A 270 7.11 -20.90 19.40
C LEU A 270 7.45 -21.48 20.78
N SER A 271 6.49 -22.13 21.44
CA SER A 271 6.70 -22.74 22.77
C SER A 271 5.58 -23.69 23.18
N GLY A 272 5.85 -24.54 24.17
CA GLY A 272 4.86 -25.35 24.89
C GLY A 272 4.44 -26.66 24.22
N ILE A 273 4.55 -26.77 22.89
CA ILE A 273 4.10 -27.95 22.14
C ILE A 273 5.11 -29.09 22.29
N THR A 274 4.99 -29.86 23.37
CA THR A 274 5.64 -31.17 23.48
C THR A 274 4.83 -32.21 22.69
N GLN A 275 5.51 -33.08 21.96
CA GLN A 275 4.90 -34.12 21.13
C GLN A 275 5.21 -35.51 21.71
N THR A 276 4.22 -36.40 21.74
CA THR A 276 4.37 -37.80 22.11
C THR A 276 3.96 -38.67 20.93
N LEU A 277 4.92 -39.36 20.31
CA LEU A 277 4.68 -40.28 19.21
C LEU A 277 4.71 -41.72 19.75
N THR A 278 3.59 -42.43 19.68
CA THR A 278 3.45 -43.83 20.06
C THR A 278 3.14 -44.67 18.84
N ILE A 279 3.96 -45.70 18.57
CA ILE A 279 3.75 -46.67 17.49
C ILE A 279 3.45 -48.03 18.12
N THR A 280 2.27 -48.59 17.85
CA THR A 280 1.89 -49.94 18.29
C THR A 280 2.03 -50.90 17.11
N VAL A 281 3.02 -51.79 17.20
CA VAL A 281 3.34 -52.74 16.13
C VAL A 281 2.32 -53.88 16.10
N ASN A 282 1.64 -54.05 14.96
CA ASN A 282 0.58 -55.04 14.79
C ASN A 282 1.11 -56.21 13.94
N GLY A 283 1.59 -57.29 14.57
CA GLY A 283 2.30 -58.38 13.90
C GLY A 283 1.55 -59.02 12.71
N GLY A 284 1.85 -58.54 11.49
CA GLY A 284 1.26 -59.01 10.23
C GLY A 284 0.15 -58.10 9.64
N ALA A 285 -0.18 -56.99 10.29
CA ALA A 285 -1.09 -55.96 9.81
C ALA A 285 -0.39 -54.57 9.80
N SER A 286 -1.11 -53.51 9.42
CA SER A 286 -0.59 -52.14 9.55
C SER A 286 -0.45 -51.74 11.02
N ASP A 287 0.64 -51.07 11.37
CA ASP A 287 0.89 -50.54 12.72
C ASP A 287 -0.04 -49.36 13.02
N ASN A 288 -0.39 -49.17 14.30
CA ASN A 288 -1.13 -48.00 14.75
C ASN A 288 -0.15 -46.88 15.13
N VAL A 289 -0.36 -45.67 14.63
CA VAL A 289 0.45 -44.49 14.95
C VAL A 289 -0.42 -43.46 15.66
N GLN A 290 -0.01 -43.05 16.86
CA GLN A 290 -0.66 -42.05 17.70
C GLN A 290 0.31 -40.88 17.92
N LEU A 291 -0.14 -39.64 17.68
CA LEU A 291 0.62 -38.42 17.91
C LEU A 291 -0.17 -37.49 18.83
N ASP A 292 0.26 -37.37 20.07
CA ASP A 292 -0.33 -36.44 21.04
C ASP A 292 0.50 -35.16 21.09
N THR A 293 -0.16 -34.01 21.24
CA THR A 293 0.49 -32.70 21.38
C THR A 293 -0.03 -31.97 22.61
N ALA A 294 0.87 -31.39 23.40
CA ALA A 294 0.49 -30.52 24.50
C ALA A 294 0.08 -29.12 24.02
N LEU A 295 -0.62 -28.39 24.89
CA LEU A 295 -0.97 -26.99 24.65
C LEU A 295 0.29 -26.12 24.48
N GLY A 296 0.24 -25.16 23.57
CA GLY A 296 1.39 -24.31 23.30
C GLY A 296 1.05 -23.10 22.45
N LYS A 297 2.04 -22.58 21.74
CA LYS A 297 1.92 -21.43 20.84
C LYS A 297 2.58 -21.74 19.50
N VAL A 298 1.89 -21.40 18.41
CA VAL A 298 2.44 -21.39 17.05
C VAL A 298 2.43 -19.99 16.47
N PHE A 299 3.17 -19.79 15.38
CA PHE A 299 3.20 -18.56 14.63
C PHE A 299 3.03 -18.86 13.14
N GLN A 300 1.91 -18.44 12.55
CA GLN A 300 1.71 -18.48 11.09
C GLN A 300 1.84 -17.05 10.55
N LEU A 301 0.77 -16.25 10.60
CA LEU A 301 0.84 -14.79 10.41
C LEU A 301 0.84 -14.03 11.75
N HIS A 302 0.15 -14.57 12.74
CA HIS A 302 0.08 -14.05 14.10
C HIS A 302 0.35 -15.19 15.08
N ARG A 303 0.74 -14.85 16.32
CA ARG A 303 0.83 -15.82 17.41
C ARG A 303 -0.56 -16.36 17.71
N GLN A 304 -0.70 -17.68 17.67
CA GLN A 304 -1.93 -18.40 17.97
C GLN A 304 -1.70 -19.39 19.11
N ASP A 305 -2.78 -19.70 19.80
CA ASP A 305 -2.79 -20.71 20.86
C ASP A 305 -3.03 -22.07 20.23
N TRP A 306 -2.08 -22.99 20.41
CA TRP A 306 -2.22 -24.38 19.97
C TRP A 306 -2.87 -25.17 21.10
N PRO A 307 -4.05 -25.79 20.89
CA PRO A 307 -4.69 -26.61 21.91
C PRO A 307 -3.92 -27.92 22.11
N ALA A 308 -4.15 -28.59 23.25
CA ALA A 308 -3.69 -29.96 23.38
C ALA A 308 -4.57 -30.89 22.52
N TYR A 309 -3.95 -31.87 21.87
CA TYR A 309 -4.61 -32.95 21.15
C TYR A 309 -4.10 -34.28 21.68
N ASP A 310 -5.01 -35.19 21.98
CA ASP A 310 -4.72 -36.58 22.35
C ASP A 310 -5.39 -37.46 21.31
N MET A 311 -4.60 -38.27 20.60
CA MET A 311 -5.11 -39.16 19.55
C MET A 311 -5.64 -40.50 20.10
N SER A 312 -5.52 -40.76 21.42
CA SER A 312 -6.18 -41.90 22.07
C SER A 312 -7.64 -41.63 22.46
N ASP A 313 -8.05 -40.36 22.60
CA ASP A 313 -9.45 -40.01 22.84
C ASP A 313 -10.24 -40.05 21.51
N VAL A 314 -11.03 -41.11 21.38
CA VAL A 314 -11.69 -41.53 20.13
C VAL A 314 -12.69 -40.48 19.62
N GLY A 315 -12.38 -39.87 18.47
CA GLY A 315 -13.31 -38.95 17.78
C GLY A 315 -12.93 -38.55 16.36
N ILE A 316 -11.63 -38.49 16.02
CA ILE A 316 -11.15 -38.02 14.72
C ILE A 316 -11.44 -39.07 13.64
N SER A 317 -12.55 -38.89 12.91
CA SER A 317 -12.85 -39.67 11.71
C SER A 317 -11.91 -39.29 10.56
N GLU A 318 -11.71 -40.18 9.57
CA GLU A 318 -10.75 -40.01 8.46
C GLU A 318 -10.92 -38.74 7.61
N GLY A 319 -12.04 -38.01 7.75
CA GLY A 319 -12.24 -36.70 7.11
C GLY A 319 -11.57 -35.53 7.84
N GLU A 320 -11.32 -35.64 9.15
CA GLU A 320 -10.70 -34.56 9.95
C GLU A 320 -9.17 -34.72 10.06
N SER A 321 -8.63 -35.92 9.81
CA SER A 321 -7.17 -36.14 9.75
C SER A 321 -6.52 -35.36 8.60
N LEU A 322 -7.24 -35.09 7.50
CA LEU A 322 -6.74 -34.31 6.37
C LEU A 322 -6.43 -32.85 6.77
N PHE A 323 -7.27 -32.25 7.61
CA PHE A 323 -7.10 -30.87 8.09
C PHE A 323 -5.91 -30.77 9.07
N LEU A 324 -5.71 -31.79 9.90
CA LEU A 324 -4.51 -31.90 10.73
C LEU A 324 -3.25 -32.18 9.88
N GLN A 325 -3.36 -32.94 8.80
CA GLN A 325 -2.25 -33.25 7.90
C GLN A 325 -1.74 -31.99 7.18
N GLU A 326 -2.63 -31.15 6.61
CA GLU A 326 -2.23 -29.87 5.99
C GLU A 326 -1.59 -28.88 6.99
N HIS A 327 -1.97 -28.94 8.27
CA HIS A 327 -1.34 -28.14 9.32
C HIS A 327 -0.07 -28.77 9.95
N ALA A 328 0.11 -30.08 9.85
CA ALA A 328 1.20 -30.84 10.48
C ALA A 328 2.28 -31.37 9.52
N GLU A 329 2.14 -31.15 8.20
CA GLU A 329 3.17 -31.56 7.21
C GLU A 329 4.57 -31.02 7.58
N PHE A 330 4.66 -29.83 8.19
CA PHE A 330 5.93 -29.28 8.69
C PHE A 330 6.63 -30.16 9.74
N VAL A 331 5.88 -30.90 10.56
CA VAL A 331 6.44 -31.78 11.59
C VAL A 331 7.03 -33.06 10.97
N VAL A 332 6.33 -33.65 10.00
CA VAL A 332 6.74 -34.93 9.39
C VAL A 332 8.00 -34.77 8.52
N TYR A 333 8.13 -33.66 7.77
CA TYR A 333 9.34 -33.40 6.98
C TYR A 333 10.60 -33.24 7.85
N SER A 334 10.47 -32.75 9.10
CA SER A 334 11.61 -32.66 10.02
C SER A 334 12.14 -34.03 10.46
N LEU A 335 11.24 -35.01 10.66
CA LEU A 335 11.60 -36.37 11.06
C LEU A 335 12.16 -37.19 9.89
N ALA A 336 11.64 -37.01 8.68
CA ALA A 336 12.20 -37.62 7.48
C ALA A 336 13.62 -37.13 7.17
N SER A 337 13.88 -35.82 7.36
CA SER A 337 15.21 -35.22 7.21
C SER A 337 16.22 -35.79 8.23
N LEU A 338 15.85 -35.85 9.51
CA LEU A 338 16.71 -36.43 10.56
C LEU A 338 16.99 -37.93 10.37
N ALA A 339 16.04 -38.69 9.79
CA ALA A 339 16.18 -40.12 9.58
C ALA A 339 16.99 -40.51 8.32
N LEU A 340 17.06 -39.63 7.31
CA LEU A 340 17.71 -39.92 6.02
C LEU A 340 19.02 -39.17 5.76
N GLY A 341 19.35 -38.14 6.56
CA GLY A 341 20.63 -37.44 6.45
C GLY A 341 20.83 -36.65 5.15
N VAL A 342 19.74 -36.34 4.44
CA VAL A 342 19.75 -35.56 3.21
C VAL A 342 19.57 -34.08 3.56
N HIS A 343 20.69 -33.38 3.76
CA HIS A 343 20.70 -31.92 3.64
C HIS A 343 20.56 -31.57 2.14
N MET A 344 19.38 -31.08 1.74
CA MET A 344 19.30 -30.23 0.55
C MET A 344 19.87 -28.85 0.89
N ILE A 345 20.62 -28.30 -0.05
CA ILE A 345 21.24 -26.97 -0.01
C ILE A 345 20.19 -25.92 -0.38
#